data_AF-A0A522Q4L5-F1
#
_entry.id   AF-A0A522Q4L5-F1
#
_cell.length_a   1.000
_cell.length_b   1.000
_cell.length_c   1.000
_cell.angle_alpha   90.00
_cell.angle_beta   90.00
_cell.angle_gamma   90.00
#
_symmetry.space_group_name_H-M   'P 1'
#
loop_
_entity.id
_entity.type
_entity.pdbx_description
1 polymer ?
#
loop_
_entity_poly.entity_id
_entity_poly.type
_entity_poly.pdbx_seq_one_letter_code
_entity_poly.pdbx_strand_id
1 'polypeptide(L)'
;VASMSSALPAEQLAAFGQALPIGPIMTQLGGLMFGAQVGQGLAALSREIVSASDVGIPLGPPGIAALVPENVQAFGEGLERPDDEVRLYLALREAAHQRLFAHVPWLGQRLLDAVESFARGITVDLSAIEHAMGQAMEGVDPTDPQSLQQGMQQAMSGGLFEPQTTPEQQVALRRLETLLALVEGWVDSVVAAAAGGRLPGADALREASRRRRASGGPAEQTFATLVGLELRPRRLREAAALWWGVTERYGVAGRDGIWAHPDLLPTAEDLDDPLGFAEAMASREELLPPEE
;
A
#
# COMPACT_ATOMS: atom_id res chain seq x y z
N VAL A 1 -10.33 -44.93 18.46
CA VAL A 1 -9.77 -46.29 18.68
C VAL A 1 -8.49 -46.38 17.87
N ALA A 2 -7.37 -46.55 18.59
CA ALA A 2 -5.98 -46.86 18.19
C ALA A 2 -5.56 -46.79 16.70
N SER A 3 -4.45 -46.09 16.41
CA SER A 3 -3.14 -46.75 16.29
C SER A 3 -2.00 -45.77 15.93
N MET A 4 -0.83 -46.05 16.49
CA MET A 4 0.53 -45.60 16.11
C MET A 4 1.08 -44.37 16.84
N SER A 5 1.53 -44.65 18.06
CA SER A 5 2.51 -43.91 18.85
C SER A 5 3.85 -44.68 18.84
N SER A 6 4.85 -44.18 18.10
CA SER A 6 6.30 -44.42 18.26
C SER A 6 6.98 -43.73 17.07
N ALA A 7 7.86 -42.74 17.19
CA ALA A 7 8.87 -42.53 18.21
C ALA A 7 9.11 -41.03 18.40
N LEU A 8 8.95 -40.56 19.64
CA LEU A 8 9.76 -39.60 20.37
C LEU A 8 9.10 -39.53 21.77
N PRO A 9 9.83 -39.74 22.89
CA PRO A 9 9.21 -39.68 24.21
C PRO A 9 8.67 -38.27 24.46
N ALA A 10 7.41 -38.15 24.86
CA ALA A 10 6.79 -36.87 25.20
C ALA A 10 7.56 -36.10 26.28
N GLU A 11 8.32 -36.80 27.14
CA GLU A 11 9.25 -36.21 28.11
C GLU A 11 10.49 -35.55 27.47
N GLN A 12 10.98 -36.04 26.33
CA GLN A 12 12.12 -35.42 25.63
C GLN A 12 11.71 -34.21 24.81
N LEU A 13 10.50 -34.19 24.22
CA LEU A 13 9.91 -33.00 23.60
C LEU A 13 9.55 -31.92 24.64
N ALA A 14 9.06 -32.34 25.82
CA ALA A 14 8.85 -31.45 26.95
C ALA A 14 10.18 -30.92 27.51
N ALA A 15 11.23 -31.74 27.57
CA ALA A 15 12.58 -31.31 27.96
C ALA A 15 13.23 -30.39 26.91
N PHE A 16 13.02 -30.62 25.61
CA PHE A 16 13.50 -29.73 24.54
C PHE A 16 12.77 -28.37 24.55
N GLY A 17 11.47 -28.38 24.85
CA GLY A 17 10.67 -27.17 25.04
C GLY A 17 10.90 -26.44 26.38
N GLN A 18 11.50 -27.11 27.37
CA GLN A 18 11.83 -26.55 28.69
C GLN A 18 13.32 -26.19 28.87
N ALA A 19 14.24 -26.75 28.07
CA ALA A 19 15.69 -26.59 28.24
C ALA A 19 16.27 -25.34 27.56
N LEU A 20 15.52 -24.70 26.67
CA LEU A 20 15.88 -23.42 26.08
C LEU A 20 14.66 -22.50 26.21
N PRO A 21 14.80 -21.27 26.73
CA PRO A 21 13.72 -20.29 26.75
C PRO A 21 13.49 -19.73 25.34
N ILE A 22 13.26 -20.63 24.37
CA ILE A 22 13.10 -20.31 22.94
C ILE A 22 11.88 -19.44 22.73
N GLY A 23 10.76 -19.69 23.42
CA GLY A 23 9.55 -18.87 23.26
C GLY A 23 9.77 -17.38 23.60
N PRO A 24 10.23 -17.03 24.81
CA PRO A 24 10.53 -15.65 25.19
C PRO A 24 11.65 -15.01 24.35
N ILE A 25 12.71 -15.76 24.04
CA ILE A 25 13.83 -15.27 23.21
C ILE A 25 13.38 -15.04 21.76
N MET A 26 12.59 -15.93 21.16
CA MET A 26 12.04 -15.76 19.81
C MET A 26 11.06 -14.60 19.75
N THR A 27 10.27 -14.36 20.80
CA THR A 27 9.37 -13.19 20.87
C THR A 27 10.18 -11.89 20.93
N GLN A 28 11.26 -11.84 21.72
CA GLN A 28 12.15 -10.67 21.77
C GLN A 28 12.92 -10.46 20.47
N LEU A 29 13.51 -11.51 19.89
CA LEU A 29 14.22 -11.44 18.62
C LEU A 29 13.28 -11.07 17.47
N GLY A 30 12.05 -11.60 17.46
CA GLY A 30 11.02 -11.24 16.49
C GLY A 30 10.63 -9.76 16.58
N GLY A 31 10.45 -9.23 17.80
CA GLY A 31 10.18 -7.80 18.01
C GLY A 31 11.31 -6.90 17.54
N LEU A 32 12.57 -7.27 17.78
CA LEU A 32 13.75 -6.52 17.30
C LEU A 32 13.85 -6.54 15.77
N MET A 33 13.65 -7.69 15.14
CA MET A 33 13.68 -7.84 13.68
C MET A 33 12.57 -7.05 13.00
N PHE A 34 11.33 -7.13 13.52
CA PHE A 34 10.21 -6.34 13.03
C PHE A 34 10.48 -4.83 13.18
N GLY A 35 10.95 -4.40 14.35
CA GLY A 35 11.31 -3.00 14.58
C GLY A 35 12.40 -2.50 13.63
N ALA A 36 13.41 -3.33 13.33
CA ALA A 36 14.44 -3.01 12.35
C ALA A 36 13.88 -2.87 10.93
N GLN A 37 12.97 -3.77 10.52
CA GLN A 37 12.33 -3.72 9.20
C GLN A 37 11.44 -2.48 9.05
N VAL A 38 10.63 -2.16 10.05
CA VAL A 38 9.82 -0.93 10.10
C VAL A 38 10.72 0.31 10.06
N GLY A 39 11.78 0.33 10.86
CA GLY A 39 12.72 1.45 10.91
C GLY A 39 13.46 1.69 9.59
N GLN A 40 13.96 0.64 8.95
CA GLN A 40 14.57 0.71 7.61
C GLN A 40 13.58 1.24 6.58
N GLY A 41 12.34 0.78 6.67
CA GLY A 41 11.25 1.24 5.84
C GLY A 41 10.97 2.73 5.96
N LEU A 42 10.77 3.22 7.19
CA LEU A 42 10.58 4.65 7.46
C LEU A 42 11.80 5.47 7.01
N ALA A 43 13.02 4.95 7.21
CA ALA A 43 14.23 5.63 6.78
C ALA A 43 14.28 5.77 5.26
N ALA A 44 13.90 4.73 4.51
CA ALA A 44 13.78 4.79 3.05
C ALA A 44 12.70 5.81 2.61
N LEU A 45 11.51 5.73 3.21
CA LEU A 45 10.39 6.65 2.96
C LEU A 45 10.80 8.12 3.17
N SER A 46 11.53 8.42 4.25
CA SER A 46 11.92 9.79 4.59
C SER A 46 12.80 10.47 3.52
N ARG A 47 13.51 9.70 2.71
CA ARG A 47 14.35 10.21 1.60
C ARG A 47 13.59 10.34 0.28
N GLU A 48 12.37 9.81 0.23
CA GLU A 48 11.60 9.74 -1.01
C GLU A 48 10.41 10.67 -0.99
N ILE A 49 9.63 10.67 0.08
CA ILE A 49 8.37 11.42 0.08
C ILE A 49 8.64 12.91 -0.16
N VAL A 50 7.96 13.50 -1.14
CA VAL A 50 8.16 14.93 -1.44
C VAL A 50 7.15 15.82 -0.71
N SER A 51 6.07 15.23 -0.19
CA SER A 51 4.97 15.93 0.47
C SER A 51 4.31 15.11 1.57
N ALA A 52 3.50 15.75 2.41
CA ALA A 52 2.77 15.10 3.50
C ALA A 52 1.70 14.09 3.01
N SER A 53 1.26 14.20 1.76
CA SER A 53 0.22 13.35 1.17
C SER A 53 0.77 12.44 0.05
N ASP A 54 2.09 12.34 -0.11
CA ASP A 54 2.74 11.68 -1.26
C ASP A 54 2.40 10.17 -1.38
N VAL A 55 2.00 9.55 -0.27
CA VAL A 55 1.58 8.14 -0.20
C VAL A 55 0.07 7.96 -0.40
N GLY A 56 -0.66 9.01 -0.82
CA GLY A 56 -2.11 8.99 -1.05
C GLY A 56 -2.96 9.09 0.23
N ILE A 57 -2.33 9.26 1.39
CA ILE A 57 -2.98 9.47 2.69
C ILE A 57 -2.42 10.75 3.33
N PRO A 58 -3.26 11.64 3.90
CA PRO A 58 -2.79 12.86 4.55
C PRO A 58 -2.15 12.51 5.90
N LEU A 59 -0.82 12.43 5.94
CA LEU A 59 -0.08 12.11 7.18
C LEU A 59 0.18 13.33 8.07
N GLY A 60 -0.06 14.54 7.55
CA GLY A 60 0.07 15.80 8.30
C GLY A 60 -1.19 16.18 9.08
N PRO A 61 -1.12 17.21 9.95
CA PRO A 61 -2.30 17.74 10.60
C PRO A 61 -3.33 18.23 9.57
N PRO A 62 -4.64 18.17 9.88
CA PRO A 62 -5.69 18.59 8.95
C PRO A 62 -5.48 20.00 8.41
N GLY A 63 -5.54 20.16 7.09
CA GLY A 63 -5.40 21.45 6.42
C GLY A 63 -3.97 22.01 6.37
N ILE A 64 -2.96 21.23 6.79
CA ILE A 64 -1.56 21.64 6.75
C ILE A 64 -0.86 20.90 5.61
N ALA A 65 -0.60 21.63 4.53
CA ALA A 65 0.28 21.19 3.46
C ALA A 65 1.75 21.25 3.90
N ALA A 66 2.54 20.24 3.52
CA ALA A 66 3.99 20.29 3.69
C ALA A 66 4.71 19.68 2.48
N LEU A 67 5.87 20.25 2.16
CA LEU A 67 6.82 19.70 1.21
C LEU A 67 8.13 19.41 1.95
N VAL A 68 8.87 18.41 1.48
CA VAL A 68 10.22 18.09 1.99
C VAL A 68 11.24 18.70 1.03
N PRO A 69 11.87 19.85 1.35
CA PRO A 69 12.64 20.62 0.37
C PRO A 69 13.80 19.85 -0.25
N GLU A 70 14.48 19.02 0.53
CA GLU A 70 15.61 18.20 0.07
C GLU A 70 15.14 17.14 -0.93
N ASN A 71 14.02 16.47 -0.67
CA ASN A 71 13.47 15.46 -1.57
C ASN A 71 12.85 16.11 -2.83
N VAL A 72 12.30 17.33 -2.72
CA VAL A 72 11.84 18.12 -3.88
C VAL A 72 13.01 18.45 -4.81
N GLN A 73 14.16 18.82 -4.25
CA GLN A 73 15.37 19.07 -5.03
C GLN A 73 15.84 17.79 -5.72
N ALA A 74 15.95 16.68 -4.97
CA ALA A 74 16.33 15.38 -5.51
C ALA A 74 15.38 14.89 -6.63
N PHE A 75 14.08 15.14 -6.50
CA PHE A 75 13.10 14.82 -7.54
C PHE A 75 13.35 15.57 -8.86
N GLY A 76 13.84 16.81 -8.78
CA GLY A 76 14.13 17.65 -9.94
C GLY A 76 15.41 17.26 -10.70
N GLU A 77 16.29 16.49 -10.07
CA GLU A 77 17.58 16.12 -10.65
C GLU A 77 17.40 15.35 -11.98
N GLY A 78 18.08 15.82 -13.03
CA GLY A 78 18.04 15.19 -14.35
C GLY A 78 16.75 15.43 -15.17
N LEU A 79 15.77 16.20 -14.66
CA LEU A 79 14.55 16.53 -15.41
C LEU A 79 14.72 17.70 -16.40
N GLU A 80 15.87 18.39 -16.37
CA GLU A 80 16.15 19.59 -17.19
C GLU A 80 15.03 20.65 -17.08
N ARG A 81 14.41 20.78 -15.91
CA ARG A 81 13.35 21.76 -15.60
C ARG A 81 13.83 22.76 -14.53
N PRO A 82 13.31 24.00 -14.50
CA PRO A 82 13.60 24.93 -13.42
C PRO A 82 13.11 24.40 -12.07
N ASP A 83 13.90 24.58 -11.01
CA ASP A 83 13.58 24.14 -9.65
C ASP A 83 12.23 24.68 -9.16
N ASP A 84 11.89 25.92 -9.54
CA ASP A 84 10.63 26.54 -9.18
C ASP A 84 9.43 25.88 -9.87
N GLU A 85 9.59 25.38 -11.10
CA GLU A 85 8.53 24.61 -11.79
C GLU A 85 8.30 23.27 -11.10
N VAL A 86 9.38 22.59 -10.72
CA VAL A 86 9.33 21.32 -9.96
C VAL A 86 8.60 21.54 -8.64
N ARG A 87 9.01 22.55 -7.87
CA ARG A 87 8.40 22.91 -6.59
C ARG A 87 6.93 23.26 -6.75
N LEU A 88 6.58 24.08 -7.74
CA LEU A 88 5.19 24.50 -7.97
C LEU A 88 4.31 23.32 -8.39
N TYR A 89 4.79 22.43 -9.25
CA TYR A 89 4.06 21.22 -9.64
C TYR A 89 3.77 20.32 -8.43
N LEU A 90 4.77 20.06 -7.58
CA LEU A 90 4.60 19.24 -6.38
C LEU A 90 3.70 19.94 -5.34
N ALA A 91 3.79 21.26 -5.21
CA ALA A 91 2.88 22.05 -4.37
C ALA A 91 1.43 21.98 -4.87
N LEU A 92 1.19 22.00 -6.19
CA LEU A 92 -0.15 21.82 -6.77
C LEU A 92 -0.72 20.44 -6.43
N ARG A 93 0.11 19.39 -6.50
CA ARG A 93 -0.29 18.03 -6.09
C ARG A 93 -0.67 17.95 -4.62
N GLU A 94 0.16 18.50 -3.74
CA GLU A 94 -0.14 18.55 -2.31
C GLU A 94 -1.42 19.35 -2.03
N ALA A 95 -1.59 20.52 -2.67
CA ALA A 95 -2.80 21.32 -2.53
C ALA A 95 -4.06 20.60 -3.02
N ALA A 96 -3.96 19.79 -4.09
CA ALA A 96 -5.07 18.96 -4.56
C ALA A 96 -5.46 17.88 -3.54
N HIS A 97 -4.49 17.17 -2.96
CA HIS A 97 -4.75 16.23 -1.87
C HIS A 97 -5.44 16.92 -0.68
N GLN A 98 -4.89 18.04 -0.20
CA GLN A 98 -5.47 18.79 0.90
C GLN A 98 -6.91 19.22 0.59
N ARG A 99 -7.17 19.70 -0.63
CA ARG A 99 -8.53 20.03 -1.08
C ARG A 99 -9.44 18.80 -1.02
N LEU A 100 -9.02 17.66 -1.56
CA LEU A 100 -9.84 16.44 -1.57
C LEU A 100 -10.22 16.02 -0.14
N PHE A 101 -9.24 15.84 0.73
CA PHE A 101 -9.47 15.37 2.09
C PHE A 101 -10.24 16.38 2.96
N ALA A 102 -10.09 17.68 2.70
CA ALA A 102 -10.88 18.71 3.38
C ALA A 102 -12.38 18.69 2.98
N HIS A 103 -12.69 18.34 1.73
CA HIS A 103 -14.07 18.34 1.22
C HIS A 103 -14.76 16.98 1.31
N VAL A 104 -14.00 15.89 1.51
CA VAL A 104 -14.50 14.52 1.56
C VAL A 104 -14.18 13.91 2.93
N PRO A 105 -14.93 14.27 3.99
CA PRO A 105 -14.56 13.95 5.38
C PRO A 105 -14.57 12.44 5.68
N TRP A 106 -15.31 11.63 4.92
CA TRP A 106 -15.35 10.18 5.09
C TRP A 106 -14.11 9.47 4.51
N LEU A 107 -13.38 10.11 3.58
CA LEU A 107 -12.32 9.44 2.81
C LEU A 107 -11.14 9.01 3.68
N GLY A 108 -10.72 9.88 4.61
CA GLY A 108 -9.63 9.58 5.53
C GLY A 108 -9.93 8.36 6.39
N GLN A 109 -11.11 8.33 7.03
CA GLN A 109 -11.53 7.18 7.84
C GLN A 109 -11.66 5.91 7.00
N ARG A 110 -12.21 5.99 5.78
CA ARG A 110 -12.38 4.82 4.92
C ARG A 110 -11.04 4.21 4.48
N LEU A 111 -10.02 5.03 4.24
CA LEU A 111 -8.66 4.54 3.96
C LEU A 111 -8.06 3.84 5.19
N LEU A 112 -8.22 4.42 6.38
CA LEU A 112 -7.77 3.82 7.63
C LEU A 112 -8.48 2.49 7.91
N ASP A 113 -9.79 2.41 7.70
CA ASP A 113 -10.58 1.19 7.88
C ASP A 113 -10.14 0.08 6.92
N ALA A 114 -9.75 0.43 5.69
CA ALA A 114 -9.24 -0.53 4.71
C ALA A 114 -7.87 -1.09 5.14
N VAL A 115 -6.98 -0.24 5.67
CA VAL A 115 -5.69 -0.64 6.25
C VAL A 115 -5.92 -1.52 7.49
N GLU A 116 -6.82 -1.14 8.39
CA GLU A 116 -7.14 -1.91 9.59
C GLU A 116 -7.72 -3.28 9.23
N SER A 117 -8.63 -3.32 8.25
CA SER A 117 -9.22 -4.58 7.78
C SER A 117 -8.18 -5.52 7.17
N PHE A 118 -7.19 -4.98 6.47
CA PHE A 118 -6.06 -5.78 5.97
C PHE A 118 -5.20 -6.29 7.13
N ALA A 119 -4.85 -5.41 8.08
CA ALA A 119 -3.99 -5.73 9.22
C ALA A 119 -4.62 -6.77 10.16
N ARG A 120 -5.93 -6.71 10.41
CA ARG A 120 -6.65 -7.71 11.23
C ARG A 120 -6.58 -9.13 10.65
N GLY A 121 -6.42 -9.25 9.33
CA GLY A 121 -6.26 -10.54 8.68
C GLY A 121 -4.85 -11.13 8.81
N ILE A 122 -3.86 -10.37 9.31
CA ILE A 122 -2.49 -10.85 9.48
C ILE A 122 -2.47 -11.83 10.66
N THR A 123 -2.53 -13.11 10.34
CA THR A 123 -2.38 -14.20 11.30
C THR A 123 -1.08 -14.93 11.03
N VAL A 124 -0.36 -15.26 12.10
CA VAL A 124 0.77 -16.19 12.02
C VAL A 124 0.19 -17.61 11.94
N ASP A 125 0.41 -18.28 10.81
CA ASP A 125 0.02 -19.69 10.67
C ASP A 125 1.01 -20.58 11.43
N LEU A 126 0.71 -20.81 12.71
CA LEU A 126 1.50 -21.67 13.59
C LEU A 126 1.61 -23.09 13.05
N SER A 127 0.58 -23.59 12.35
CA SER A 127 0.57 -24.93 11.78
C SER A 127 1.51 -25.04 10.57
N ALA A 128 1.60 -23.99 9.75
CA ALA A 128 2.60 -23.90 8.68
C ALA A 128 4.02 -23.83 9.26
N ILE A 129 4.23 -23.07 10.34
CA ILE A 129 5.51 -23.00 11.05
C ILE A 129 5.92 -24.37 11.58
N GLU A 130 5.00 -25.08 12.24
CA GLU A 130 5.25 -26.43 12.77
C GLU A 130 5.61 -27.43 11.67
N HIS A 131 4.90 -27.41 10.53
CA HIS A 131 5.20 -28.29 9.40
C HIS A 131 6.56 -28.00 8.79
N ALA A 132 6.88 -26.73 8.51
CA ALA A 132 8.15 -26.38 7.91
C ALA A 132 9.33 -26.53 8.89
N MET A 133 9.13 -26.34 10.19
CA MET A 133 10.10 -26.72 11.21
C MET A 133 10.31 -28.24 11.24
N GLY A 134 9.24 -29.03 11.14
CA GLY A 134 9.30 -30.49 11.05
C GLY A 134 10.11 -30.96 9.83
N GLN A 135 9.90 -30.35 8.68
CA GLN A 135 10.68 -30.62 7.46
C GLN A 135 12.13 -30.17 7.57
N ALA A 136 12.41 -29.00 8.15
CA ALA A 136 13.77 -28.50 8.32
C ALA A 136 14.58 -29.30 9.37
N MET A 137 13.89 -29.96 10.29
CA MET A 137 14.47 -30.87 11.27
C MET A 137 14.51 -32.33 10.79
N GLU A 138 13.96 -32.62 9.61
CA GLU A 138 13.96 -33.95 9.03
C GLU A 138 15.38 -34.35 8.62
N GLY A 139 15.93 -35.38 9.27
CA GLY A 139 17.32 -35.81 9.05
C GLY A 139 18.37 -35.05 9.85
N VAL A 140 17.97 -34.15 10.77
CA VAL A 140 18.88 -33.50 11.72
C VAL A 140 19.19 -34.46 12.87
N ASP A 141 20.46 -34.67 13.18
CA ASP A 141 20.89 -35.43 14.34
C ASP A 141 20.89 -34.53 15.59
N PRO A 142 19.99 -34.76 16.57
CA PRO A 142 19.90 -33.92 17.76
C PRO A 142 21.10 -34.06 18.71
N THR A 143 21.99 -35.01 18.47
CA THR A 143 23.21 -35.21 19.26
C THR A 143 24.44 -34.52 18.65
N ASP A 144 24.33 -34.04 17.41
CA ASP A 144 25.39 -33.29 16.72
C ASP A 144 25.09 -31.78 16.68
N PRO A 145 25.90 -30.95 17.37
CA PRO A 145 25.76 -29.50 17.35
C PRO A 145 25.83 -28.86 15.95
N GLN A 146 26.56 -29.47 15.01
CA GLN A 146 26.67 -28.94 13.64
C GLN A 146 25.41 -29.24 12.82
N SER A 147 24.84 -30.43 12.97
CA SER A 147 23.58 -30.82 12.34
C SER A 147 22.43 -29.92 12.81
N LEU A 148 22.37 -29.62 14.11
CA LEU A 148 21.38 -28.70 14.69
C LEU A 148 21.50 -27.27 14.11
N GLN A 149 22.73 -26.78 13.91
CA GLN A 149 22.95 -25.46 13.29
C GLN A 149 22.45 -25.44 11.83
N GLN A 150 22.69 -26.49 11.07
CA GLN A 150 22.22 -26.60 9.68
C GLN A 150 20.69 -26.65 9.58
N GLY A 151 20.03 -27.44 10.43
CA GLY A 151 18.56 -27.50 10.49
C GLY A 151 17.94 -26.15 10.83
N MET A 152 18.52 -25.42 11.78
CA MET A 152 18.07 -24.07 12.15
C MET A 152 18.25 -23.08 10.98
N GLN A 153 19.37 -23.16 10.25
CA GLN A 153 19.61 -22.31 9.08
C GLN A 153 18.64 -22.59 7.94
N GLN A 154 18.35 -23.86 7.67
CA GLN A 154 17.35 -24.26 6.67
C GLN A 154 15.96 -23.79 7.05
N ALA A 155 15.54 -23.97 8.31
CA ALA A 155 14.29 -23.46 8.85
C ALA A 155 14.15 -21.95 8.58
N MET A 156 15.16 -21.15 8.94
CA MET A 156 15.12 -19.70 8.75
C MET A 156 15.12 -19.27 7.26
N SER A 157 15.73 -20.05 6.37
CA SER A 157 15.73 -19.78 4.93
C SER A 157 14.46 -20.23 4.18
N GLY A 158 13.64 -21.09 4.79
CA GLY A 158 12.55 -21.81 4.12
C GLY A 158 11.20 -21.08 4.04
N GLY A 159 11.15 -19.76 4.25
CA GLY A 159 9.89 -19.01 4.18
C GLY A 159 8.94 -19.24 5.36
N LEU A 160 9.45 -19.76 6.49
CA LEU A 160 8.69 -20.01 7.74
C LEU A 160 7.87 -18.81 8.25
N PHE A 161 8.24 -17.60 7.85
CA PHE A 161 7.64 -16.35 8.30
C PHE A 161 6.98 -15.55 7.16
N GLU A 162 6.81 -16.15 5.98
CA GLU A 162 6.22 -15.47 4.84
C GLU A 162 4.69 -15.43 5.01
N PRO A 163 4.08 -14.23 5.21
CA PRO A 163 2.64 -14.14 5.47
C PRO A 163 1.85 -14.59 4.24
N GLN A 164 1.03 -15.64 4.39
CA GLN A 164 0.08 -16.04 3.36
C GLN A 164 -1.10 -15.05 3.38
N THR A 165 -1.40 -14.41 2.24
CA THR A 165 -2.55 -13.50 2.16
C THR A 165 -3.86 -14.29 2.01
N THR A 166 -4.74 -14.16 2.99
CA THR A 166 -6.08 -14.76 2.98
C THR A 166 -6.98 -14.13 1.91
N PRO A 167 -8.03 -14.82 1.42
CA PRO A 167 -9.00 -14.25 0.48
C PRO A 167 -9.61 -12.92 0.98
N GLU A 168 -9.89 -12.82 2.27
CA GLU A 168 -10.40 -11.62 2.93
C GLU A 168 -9.39 -10.48 2.89
N GLN A 169 -8.11 -10.76 3.16
CA GLN A 169 -7.03 -9.77 3.02
C GLN A 169 -6.87 -9.31 1.58
N GLN A 170 -7.00 -10.20 0.59
CA GLN A 170 -6.94 -9.79 -0.81
C GLN A 170 -8.10 -8.88 -1.19
N VAL A 171 -9.30 -9.08 -0.62
CA VAL A 171 -10.43 -8.16 -0.83
C VAL A 171 -10.15 -6.80 -0.18
N ALA A 172 -9.65 -6.76 1.04
CA ALA A 172 -9.28 -5.51 1.72
C ALA A 172 -8.17 -4.77 0.95
N LEU A 173 -7.16 -5.49 0.49
CA LEU A 173 -6.06 -4.97 -0.32
C LEU A 173 -6.57 -4.35 -1.62
N ARG A 174 -7.40 -5.08 -2.39
CA ARG A 174 -8.00 -4.55 -3.62
C ARG A 174 -8.82 -3.28 -3.39
N ARG A 175 -9.55 -3.20 -2.26
CA ARG A 175 -10.32 -2.00 -1.89
C ARG A 175 -9.39 -0.82 -1.61
N LEU A 176 -8.32 -1.03 -0.85
CA LEU A 176 -7.32 0.00 -0.55
C LEU A 176 -6.61 0.48 -1.82
N GLU A 177 -6.15 -0.45 -2.67
CA GLU A 177 -5.55 -0.14 -3.97
C GLU A 177 -6.47 0.69 -4.86
N THR A 178 -7.76 0.33 -4.91
CA THR A 178 -8.77 1.06 -5.71
C THR A 178 -8.97 2.48 -5.17
N LEU A 179 -9.11 2.64 -3.86
CA LEU A 179 -9.27 3.96 -3.23
C LEU A 179 -8.06 4.86 -3.48
N LEU A 180 -6.84 4.34 -3.26
CA LEU A 180 -5.61 5.09 -3.50
C LEU A 180 -5.46 5.46 -4.98
N ALA A 181 -5.79 4.54 -5.90
CA ALA A 181 -5.77 4.83 -7.32
C ALA A 181 -6.77 5.93 -7.71
N LEU A 182 -7.98 5.91 -7.15
CA LEU A 182 -8.99 6.93 -7.38
C LEU A 182 -8.56 8.30 -6.86
N VAL A 183 -8.00 8.38 -5.64
CA VAL A 183 -7.42 9.61 -5.09
C VAL A 183 -6.37 10.16 -6.05
N GLU A 184 -5.45 9.32 -6.49
CA GLU A 184 -4.33 9.73 -7.32
C GLU A 184 -4.71 10.14 -8.74
N GLY A 185 -5.66 9.43 -9.35
CA GLY A 185 -6.20 9.79 -10.64
C GLY A 185 -6.95 11.13 -10.59
N TRP A 186 -7.67 11.41 -9.49
CA TRP A 186 -8.39 12.67 -9.32
C TRP A 186 -7.40 13.82 -9.14
N VAL A 187 -6.36 13.63 -8.32
CA VAL A 187 -5.27 14.61 -8.16
C VAL A 187 -4.58 14.90 -9.48
N ASP A 188 -4.27 13.87 -10.27
CA ASP A 188 -3.68 14.03 -11.61
C ASP A 188 -4.59 14.86 -12.55
N SER A 189 -5.90 14.62 -12.55
CA SER A 189 -6.89 15.40 -13.32
C SER A 189 -6.94 16.87 -12.87
N VAL A 190 -7.04 17.12 -11.56
CA VAL A 190 -7.11 18.47 -10.99
C VAL A 190 -5.83 19.27 -11.24
N VAL A 191 -4.68 18.64 -11.04
CA VAL A 191 -3.38 19.28 -11.25
C VAL A 191 -3.16 19.58 -12.71
N ALA A 192 -3.52 18.67 -13.64
CA ALA A 192 -3.42 18.94 -15.07
C ALA A 192 -4.26 20.17 -15.47
N ALA A 193 -5.50 20.28 -14.98
CA ALA A 193 -6.35 21.43 -15.25
C ALA A 193 -5.82 22.73 -14.60
N ALA A 194 -5.28 22.64 -13.38
CA ALA A 194 -4.72 23.78 -12.66
C ALA A 194 -3.40 24.28 -13.27
N ALA A 195 -2.57 23.37 -13.78
CA ALA A 195 -1.29 23.68 -14.41
C ALA A 195 -1.44 24.12 -15.87
N GLY A 196 -2.52 23.69 -16.54
CA GLY A 196 -2.80 23.97 -17.95
C GLY A 196 -2.64 25.46 -18.31
N GLY A 197 -1.78 25.73 -19.31
CA GLY A 197 -1.47 27.07 -19.81
C GLY A 197 -0.70 27.99 -18.87
N ARG A 198 -0.37 27.53 -17.64
CA ARG A 198 0.26 28.33 -16.58
C ARG A 198 1.65 27.81 -16.18
N LEU A 199 1.87 26.51 -16.32
CA LEU A 199 3.14 25.87 -15.99
C LEU A 199 3.67 25.12 -17.23
N PRO A 200 4.60 25.71 -18.00
CA PRO A 200 5.09 25.14 -19.26
C PRO A 200 5.66 23.72 -19.12
N GLY A 201 6.37 23.41 -18.03
CA GLY A 201 6.93 22.07 -17.77
C GLY A 201 5.96 21.05 -17.17
N ALA A 202 4.67 21.37 -17.00
CA ALA A 202 3.73 20.51 -16.28
C ALA A 202 3.62 19.09 -16.85
N ASP A 203 3.59 18.93 -18.17
CA ASP A 203 3.46 17.60 -18.79
C ASP A 203 4.71 16.74 -18.56
N ALA A 204 5.91 17.35 -18.63
CA ALA A 204 7.16 16.67 -18.35
C ALA A 204 7.25 16.23 -16.87
N LEU A 205 6.81 17.10 -15.96
CA LEU A 205 6.76 16.82 -14.52
C LEU A 205 5.70 15.76 -14.17
N ARG A 206 4.56 15.78 -14.86
CA ARG A 206 3.52 14.76 -14.77
C ARG A 206 4.04 13.41 -15.21
N GLU A 207 4.76 13.36 -16.33
CA GLU A 207 5.38 12.12 -16.80
C GLU A 207 6.51 11.63 -15.89
N ALA A 208 7.33 12.53 -15.34
CA ALA A 208 8.35 12.18 -14.35
C ALA A 208 7.71 11.55 -13.09
N SER A 209 6.64 12.15 -12.58
CA SER A 209 5.88 11.61 -11.44
C SER A 209 5.26 10.25 -11.74
N ARG A 210 4.71 10.05 -12.95
CA ARG A 210 4.17 8.74 -13.40
C ARG A 210 5.26 7.68 -13.48
N ARG A 211 6.43 7.99 -14.05
CA ARG A 211 7.55 7.06 -14.15
C ARG A 211 8.06 6.65 -12.78
N ARG A 212 8.20 7.61 -11.86
CA ARG A 212 8.63 7.35 -10.49
C ARG A 212 7.72 6.35 -9.76
N ARG A 213 6.41 6.46 -9.95
CA ARG A 213 5.44 5.48 -9.43
C ARG A 213 5.45 4.16 -10.17
N ALA A 214 5.70 4.17 -11.47
CA ALA A 214 5.82 2.94 -12.24
C ALA A 214 7.05 2.10 -11.87
N SER A 215 8.15 2.76 -11.48
CA SER A 215 9.37 2.09 -11.05
C SER A 215 9.29 1.46 -9.66
N GLY A 216 8.27 1.77 -8.84
CA GLY A 216 8.17 1.26 -7.48
C GLY A 216 9.28 1.82 -6.60
N GLY A 217 9.08 2.99 -6.00
CA GLY A 217 10.09 3.58 -5.11
C GLY A 217 10.33 2.71 -3.86
N PRO A 218 11.52 2.73 -3.24
CA PRO A 218 11.76 2.17 -1.90
C PRO A 218 10.68 2.46 -0.86
N ALA A 219 9.98 3.59 -0.97
CA ALA A 219 8.75 3.91 -0.25
C ALA A 219 7.61 2.87 -0.47
N GLU A 220 7.30 2.59 -1.73
CA GLU A 220 6.32 1.59 -2.16
C GLU A 220 6.77 0.18 -1.79
N GLN A 221 8.05 -0.14 -1.94
CA GLN A 221 8.63 -1.44 -1.57
C GLN A 221 8.56 -1.68 -0.05
N THR A 222 8.73 -0.63 0.74
CA THR A 222 8.57 -0.67 2.20
C THR A 222 7.13 -0.97 2.59
N PHE A 223 6.16 -0.26 2.03
CA PHE A 223 4.74 -0.50 2.29
C PHE A 223 4.30 -1.89 1.79
N ALA A 224 4.84 -2.34 0.66
CA ALA A 224 4.67 -3.70 0.16
C ALA A 224 5.22 -4.74 1.16
N THR A 225 6.36 -4.47 1.77
CA THR A 225 6.99 -5.39 2.72
C THR A 225 6.28 -5.43 4.08
N LEU A 226 5.81 -4.28 4.59
CA LEU A 226 5.20 -4.19 5.93
C LEU A 226 3.70 -4.49 5.94
N VAL A 227 3.00 -4.23 4.84
CA VAL A 227 1.54 -4.31 4.73
C VAL A 227 1.12 -5.15 3.53
N GLY A 228 2.03 -5.84 2.82
CA GLY A 228 1.66 -6.58 1.60
C GLY A 228 1.05 -5.70 0.50
N LEU A 229 1.19 -4.38 0.60
CA LEU A 229 0.54 -3.40 -0.27
C LEU A 229 1.46 -3.01 -1.42
N GLU A 230 1.28 -3.64 -2.57
CA GLU A 230 1.92 -3.23 -3.83
C GLU A 230 0.97 -2.34 -4.63
N LEU A 231 1.20 -1.03 -4.61
CA LEU A 231 0.48 -0.11 -5.48
C LEU A 231 0.81 -0.43 -6.94
N ARG A 232 -0.18 -0.95 -7.68
CA ARG A 232 -0.01 -1.35 -9.07
C ARG A 232 0.01 -0.11 -9.98
N PRO A 233 1.09 0.18 -10.70
CA PRO A 233 1.17 1.35 -11.58
C PRO A 233 0.09 1.40 -12.67
N ARG A 234 -0.41 0.22 -13.06
CA ARG A 234 -1.50 0.07 -14.03
C ARG A 234 -2.79 0.73 -13.53
N ARG A 235 -3.16 0.51 -12.25
CA ARG A 235 -4.39 1.03 -11.63
C ARG A 235 -4.38 2.56 -11.57
N LEU A 236 -3.21 3.17 -11.37
CA LEU A 236 -3.06 4.63 -11.37
C LEU A 236 -3.38 5.25 -12.74
N ARG A 237 -2.95 4.59 -13.83
CA ARG A 237 -3.25 5.06 -15.19
C ARG A 237 -4.72 4.91 -15.54
N GLU A 238 -5.31 3.78 -15.18
CA GLU A 238 -6.73 3.48 -15.35
C GLU A 238 -7.60 4.50 -14.63
N ALA A 239 -7.30 4.80 -13.36
CA ALA A 239 -8.00 5.82 -12.59
C ALA A 239 -7.86 7.22 -13.20
N ALA A 240 -6.67 7.61 -13.66
CA ALA A 240 -6.48 8.88 -14.35
C ALA A 240 -7.34 8.96 -15.62
N ALA A 241 -7.42 7.89 -16.41
CA ALA A 241 -8.27 7.82 -17.60
C ALA A 241 -9.77 7.94 -17.24
N LEU A 242 -10.19 7.28 -16.16
CA LEU A 242 -11.57 7.35 -15.65
C LEU A 242 -11.94 8.80 -15.32
N TRP A 243 -11.13 9.47 -14.52
CA TRP A 243 -11.40 10.85 -14.14
C TRP A 243 -11.36 11.82 -15.33
N TRP A 244 -10.48 11.58 -16.30
CA TRP A 244 -10.47 12.34 -17.55
C TRP A 244 -11.79 12.17 -18.32
N GLY A 245 -12.23 10.92 -18.54
CA GLY A 245 -13.49 10.64 -19.24
C GLY A 245 -14.71 11.22 -18.55
N VAL A 246 -14.79 11.11 -17.22
CA VAL A 246 -15.86 11.73 -16.43
C VAL A 246 -15.83 13.26 -16.55
N THR A 247 -14.65 13.87 -16.49
CA THR A 247 -14.51 15.34 -16.60
C THR A 247 -14.89 15.84 -17.98
N GLU A 248 -14.47 15.14 -19.03
CA GLU A 248 -14.77 15.50 -20.41
C GLU A 248 -16.29 15.48 -20.66
N ARG A 249 -16.99 14.49 -20.09
CA ARG A 249 -18.42 14.27 -20.34
C ARG A 249 -19.35 15.05 -19.43
N TYR A 250 -19.02 15.18 -18.14
CA TYR A 250 -19.90 15.76 -17.12
C TYR A 250 -19.31 17.01 -16.44
N GLY A 251 -18.14 17.47 -16.92
CA GLY A 251 -17.45 18.62 -16.36
C GLY A 251 -16.92 18.39 -14.94
N VAL A 252 -16.44 19.49 -14.35
CA VAL A 252 -15.86 19.50 -13.00
C VAL A 252 -16.88 19.13 -11.93
N ALA A 253 -18.13 19.56 -12.07
CA ALA A 253 -19.19 19.28 -11.11
C ALA A 253 -19.52 17.78 -11.06
N GLY A 254 -19.70 17.13 -12.22
CA GLY A 254 -19.93 15.68 -12.28
C GLY A 254 -18.75 14.88 -11.74
N ARG A 255 -17.51 15.29 -12.07
CA ARG A 255 -16.30 14.67 -11.51
C ARG A 255 -16.25 14.76 -9.99
N ASP A 256 -16.40 15.97 -9.44
CA ASP A 256 -16.26 16.19 -7.99
C ASP A 256 -17.46 15.60 -7.22
N GLY A 257 -18.64 15.53 -7.83
CA GLY A 257 -19.86 14.96 -7.25
C GLY A 257 -19.78 13.47 -6.92
N ILE A 258 -18.92 12.70 -7.60
CA ILE A 258 -18.67 11.28 -7.29
C ILE A 258 -18.18 11.10 -5.84
N TRP A 259 -17.51 12.10 -5.26
CA TRP A 259 -17.04 12.03 -3.88
C TRP A 259 -18.12 12.31 -2.83
N ALA A 260 -19.34 12.67 -3.23
CA ALA A 260 -20.42 13.00 -2.29
C ALA A 260 -20.79 11.82 -1.38
N HIS A 261 -20.66 10.58 -1.86
CA HIS A 261 -20.95 9.39 -1.06
C HIS A 261 -20.04 8.20 -1.42
N PRO A 262 -19.61 7.37 -0.44
CA PRO A 262 -18.82 6.17 -0.66
C PRO A 262 -19.33 5.20 -1.74
N ASP A 263 -20.64 5.14 -1.94
CA ASP A 263 -21.33 4.22 -2.87
C ASP A 263 -21.32 4.71 -4.32
N LEU A 264 -20.99 5.98 -4.55
CA LEU A 264 -20.85 6.55 -5.89
C LEU A 264 -19.46 6.29 -6.48
N LEU A 265 -18.50 5.86 -5.65
CA LEU A 265 -17.14 5.62 -6.11
C LEU A 265 -17.10 4.50 -7.16
N PRO A 266 -16.25 4.65 -8.18
CA PRO A 266 -15.90 3.55 -9.05
C PRO A 266 -15.32 2.37 -8.26
N THR A 267 -15.62 1.18 -8.72
CA THR A 267 -15.09 -0.08 -8.20
C THR A 267 -13.80 -0.46 -8.93
N ALA A 268 -13.18 -1.57 -8.52
CA ALA A 268 -12.02 -2.11 -9.22
C ALA A 268 -12.36 -2.54 -10.66
N GLU A 269 -13.58 -3.02 -10.90
CA GLU A 269 -14.07 -3.41 -12.24
C GLU A 269 -14.25 -2.19 -13.14
N ASP A 270 -14.74 -1.08 -12.58
CA ASP A 270 -14.85 0.19 -13.30
C ASP A 270 -13.47 0.75 -13.71
N LEU A 271 -12.39 0.42 -12.98
CA LEU A 271 -11.02 0.74 -13.40
C LEU A 271 -10.53 -0.17 -14.53
N ASP A 272 -11.07 -1.38 -14.70
CA ASP A 272 -10.77 -2.23 -15.85
C ASP A 272 -11.47 -1.72 -17.13
N ASP A 273 -12.56 -0.95 -17.01
CA ASP A 273 -13.20 -0.19 -18.10
C ASP A 273 -13.49 1.29 -17.73
N PRO A 274 -12.46 2.15 -17.74
CA PRO A 274 -12.60 3.56 -17.33
C PRO A 274 -13.60 4.38 -18.15
N LEU A 275 -13.72 4.09 -19.45
CA LEU A 275 -14.62 4.80 -20.35
C LEU A 275 -16.06 4.30 -20.20
N GLY A 276 -16.26 2.99 -20.02
CA GLY A 276 -17.56 2.40 -19.73
C GLY A 276 -18.19 2.95 -18.45
N PHE A 277 -17.41 3.20 -17.39
CA PHE A 277 -17.93 3.87 -16.20
C PHE A 277 -18.48 5.27 -16.51
N ALA A 278 -17.71 6.08 -17.25
CA ALA A 278 -18.15 7.42 -17.65
C ALA A 278 -19.40 7.37 -18.52
N GLU A 279 -19.54 6.38 -19.40
CA GLU A 279 -20.78 6.18 -20.18
C GLU A 279 -21.97 5.80 -19.29
N ALA A 280 -21.77 4.88 -18.34
CA ALA A 280 -22.82 4.37 -17.47
C ALA A 280 -23.36 5.41 -16.48
N MET A 281 -22.56 6.43 -16.12
CA MET A 281 -22.95 7.45 -15.14
C MET A 281 -24.22 8.22 -15.53
N ALA A 282 -24.45 8.50 -16.82
CA ALA A 282 -25.67 9.11 -17.33
C ALA A 282 -26.93 8.29 -17.00
N SER A 283 -26.80 6.96 -17.05
CA SER A 283 -27.90 6.02 -16.74
C SER A 283 -28.19 5.95 -15.24
N ARG A 284 -27.19 6.25 -14.40
CA ARG A 284 -27.33 6.29 -12.93
C ARG A 284 -27.98 7.59 -12.45
N GLU A 285 -27.77 8.69 -13.18
CA GLU A 285 -28.40 9.99 -12.92
C GLU A 285 -29.91 9.97 -13.25
N GLU A 286 -30.34 9.25 -14.30
CA GLU A 286 -31.77 9.02 -14.61
C GLU A 286 -32.54 8.21 -13.54
N LEU A 287 -31.83 7.52 -12.63
CA LEU A 287 -32.40 6.75 -11.52
C LEU A 287 -32.56 7.56 -10.23
N LEU A 288 -32.04 8.79 -10.18
CA LEU A 288 -32.25 9.68 -9.04
C LEU A 288 -33.57 10.46 -9.25
N PRO A 289 -34.49 10.46 -8.27
CA PRO A 289 -35.70 11.28 -8.38
C PRO A 289 -35.30 12.76 -8.51
N PRO A 290 -36.05 13.56 -9.29
CA PRO A 290 -35.75 14.98 -9.43
C PRO A 290 -35.79 15.65 -8.05
N GLU A 291 -34.82 16.51 -7.76
CA GLU A 291 -34.82 17.32 -6.54
C GLU A 291 -36.07 18.23 -6.54
N GLU A 292 -36.93 18.08 -5.54
CA GLU A 292 -38.10 18.95 -5.28
C GLU A 292 -37.70 20.27 -4.61
#